data_AF-A0A1Y5FT73-F1
#
_entry.id   AF-A0A1Y5FT73-F1
#
_cell.length_a   1.000
_cell.length_b   1.000
_cell.length_c   1.000
_cell.angle_alpha   90.00
_cell.angle_beta   90.00
_cell.angle_gamma   90.00
#
_symmetry.space_group_name_H-M   'P 1'
#
loop_
_entity.id
_entity.type
_entity.pdbx_description
1 polymer ?
#
loop_
_entity_poly.entity_id
_entity_poly.type
_entity_poly.pdbx_seq_one_letter_code
_entity_poly.pdbx_strand_id
1 'polypeptide(L)'
;MLSNGGEALSVYLKGMAFKSPRDAIKQQLGKSRAMKAFEAEQLLQSLGFTTPTTLLTGWRQRFLFKDNFFTLSVALSDYADLYTAVAQLEKQSHLQKRAFIEQFAEIIARLHRQNIGHGDLRAGNVMCRYSEGWQFAFIDNERTRQYAKLPESIRIKNLVQLNLLISPLIAKADRQRFFNRYSTLCYGQSNTELLGKVIDKTRKRLKIMLLKKKIETSDLWL
;
A
#
# COMPACT_ATOMS: atom_id res chain seq x y z
N MET A 1 -2.32 21.31 39.64
CA MET A 1 -3.33 20.89 38.65
C MET A 1 -2.61 20.71 37.32
N LEU A 2 -2.49 19.49 36.80
CA LEU A 2 -1.99 19.27 35.45
C LEU A 2 -3.06 19.78 34.49
N SER A 3 -2.81 20.89 33.79
CA SER A 3 -3.69 21.35 32.73
C SER A 3 -3.61 20.38 31.57
N ASN A 4 -4.65 19.56 31.38
CA ASN A 4 -4.83 18.77 30.17
C ASN A 4 -5.26 19.69 29.01
N GLY A 5 -4.39 20.63 28.62
CA GLY A 5 -4.51 21.38 27.37
C GLY A 5 -4.18 20.49 26.16
N GLY A 6 -4.64 19.24 26.17
CA GLY A 6 -4.34 18.26 25.14
C GLY A 6 -5.16 18.53 23.89
N GLU A 7 -4.50 18.50 22.74
CA GLU A 7 -5.18 18.48 21.45
C GLU A 7 -5.88 17.12 21.26
N ALA A 8 -7.10 17.16 20.71
CA ALA A 8 -7.83 15.94 20.37
C ALA A 8 -7.15 15.25 19.17
N LEU A 9 -6.58 14.07 19.39
CA LEU A 9 -5.92 13.30 18.36
C LEU A 9 -6.87 12.23 17.79
N SER A 10 -7.14 12.28 16.49
CA SER A 10 -7.90 11.24 15.81
C SER A 10 -7.04 9.98 15.68
N VAL A 11 -7.55 8.82 16.13
CA VAL A 11 -6.81 7.56 16.17
C VAL A 11 -7.61 6.40 15.57
N TYR A 12 -6.90 5.44 14.99
CA TYR A 12 -7.45 4.17 14.52
C TYR A 12 -7.02 3.03 15.41
N LEU A 13 -7.99 2.31 15.98
CA LEU A 13 -7.76 1.05 16.68
C LEU A 13 -7.96 -0.13 15.72
N LYS A 14 -6.87 -0.83 15.37
CA LYS A 14 -6.93 -2.00 14.50
C LYS A 14 -6.79 -3.27 15.33
N GLY A 15 -7.88 -4.01 15.50
CA GLY A 15 -7.90 -5.34 16.09
C GLY A 15 -7.39 -6.42 15.12
N MET A 16 -6.61 -7.36 15.63
CA MET A 16 -6.01 -8.46 14.87
C MET A 16 -6.39 -9.80 15.51
N ALA A 17 -7.60 -10.26 15.15
CA ALA A 17 -8.08 -11.56 15.53
C ALA A 17 -7.27 -12.69 14.87
N PHE A 18 -7.25 -13.86 15.54
CA PHE A 18 -6.68 -15.07 14.98
C PHE A 18 -7.57 -15.62 13.88
N LYS A 19 -6.97 -15.87 12.70
CA LYS A 19 -7.69 -16.40 11.54
C LYS A 19 -7.84 -17.92 11.61
N SER A 20 -7.06 -18.60 12.45
CA SER A 20 -7.09 -20.06 12.63
C SER A 20 -6.40 -20.49 13.94
N PRO A 21 -6.65 -21.73 14.44
CA PRO A 21 -5.90 -22.29 15.57
C PRO A 21 -4.38 -22.35 15.35
N ARG A 22 -3.95 -22.61 14.10
CA ARG A 22 -2.53 -22.56 13.74
C ARG A 22 -1.94 -21.15 13.86
N ASP A 23 -2.70 -20.12 13.49
CA ASP A 23 -2.29 -18.73 13.67
C ASP A 23 -2.24 -18.34 15.15
N ALA A 24 -3.15 -18.88 15.97
CA ALA A 24 -3.14 -18.65 17.42
C ALA A 24 -1.84 -19.19 18.05
N ILE A 25 -1.43 -20.41 17.70
CA ILE A 25 -0.16 -21.02 18.16
C ILE A 25 1.04 -20.19 17.67
N LYS A 26 1.08 -19.84 16.38
CA LYS A 26 2.17 -19.02 15.80
C LYS A 26 2.32 -17.66 16.48
N GLN A 27 1.21 -17.05 16.92
CA GLN A 27 1.26 -15.76 17.61
C GLN A 27 1.60 -15.86 19.10
N GLN A 28 1.61 -17.06 19.70
CA GLN A 28 2.22 -17.27 21.02
C GLN A 28 3.75 -17.39 20.94
N LEU A 29 4.27 -18.03 19.89
CA LEU A 29 5.68 -18.42 19.78
C LEU A 29 6.55 -17.43 18.97
N GLY A 30 5.96 -16.42 18.35
CA GLY A 30 6.69 -15.46 17.52
C GLY A 30 6.09 -14.06 17.53
N LYS A 31 6.74 -13.13 16.81
CA LYS A 31 6.27 -11.74 16.72
C LYS A 31 4.84 -11.66 16.21
N SER A 32 3.99 -10.97 16.96
CA SER A 32 2.58 -10.75 16.62
C SER A 32 2.45 -9.93 15.34
N ARG A 33 1.26 -9.95 14.73
CA ARG A 33 0.95 -9.08 13.58
C ARG A 33 1.07 -7.60 13.94
N ALA A 34 0.71 -7.23 15.18
CA ALA A 34 0.85 -5.88 15.71
C ALA A 34 2.32 -5.43 15.73
N MET A 35 3.20 -6.25 16.30
CA MET A 35 4.63 -5.95 16.34
C MET A 35 5.24 -5.87 14.95
N LYS A 36 4.85 -6.77 14.04
CA LYS A 36 5.33 -6.73 12.65
C LYS A 36 4.89 -5.46 11.91
N ALA A 37 3.67 -4.99 12.16
CA ALA A 37 3.20 -3.73 11.59
C ALA A 37 4.01 -2.54 12.11
N PHE A 38 4.29 -2.51 13.42
CA PHE A 38 5.11 -1.47 14.04
C PHE A 38 6.56 -1.48 13.54
N GLU A 39 7.20 -2.65 13.44
CA GLU A 39 8.56 -2.76 12.90
C GLU A 39 8.64 -2.31 11.43
N ALA A 40 7.63 -2.65 10.63
CA ALA A 40 7.57 -2.20 9.25
C ALA A 40 7.31 -0.70 9.12
N GLU A 41 6.52 -0.12 10.04
CA GLU A 41 6.34 1.33 10.15
C GLU A 41 7.66 2.04 10.47
N GLN A 42 8.37 1.60 11.51
CA GLN A 42 9.68 2.17 11.89
C GLN A 42 10.70 2.07 10.76
N LEU A 43 10.73 0.93 10.05
CA LEU A 43 11.55 0.75 8.85
C LEU A 43 11.20 1.77 7.75
N LEU A 44 9.92 1.95 7.45
CA LEU A 44 9.48 2.86 6.41
C LEU A 44 9.77 4.32 6.77
N GLN A 45 9.49 4.72 8.01
CA GLN A 45 9.75 6.07 8.50
C GLN A 45 11.25 6.39 8.52
N SER A 46 12.11 5.45 8.94
CA SER A 46 13.57 5.66 8.93
C SER A 46 14.14 5.85 7.52
N LEU A 47 13.42 5.41 6.49
CA LEU A 47 13.75 5.59 5.07
C LEU A 47 12.97 6.75 4.41
N GLY A 48 12.29 7.58 5.21
CA GLY A 48 11.57 8.77 4.76
C GLY A 48 10.26 8.47 4.01
N PHE A 49 9.65 7.30 4.22
CA PHE A 49 8.30 7.01 3.75
C PHE A 49 7.27 7.40 4.81
N THR A 50 6.17 8.01 4.36
CA THR A 50 5.05 8.34 5.25
C THR A 50 4.22 7.09 5.55
N THR A 51 3.91 6.91 6.84
CA THR A 51 3.02 5.87 7.36
C THR A 51 2.27 6.43 8.56
N PRO A 52 1.09 5.90 8.92
CA PRO A 52 0.45 6.22 10.20
C PRO A 52 1.41 5.94 11.34
N THR A 53 1.49 6.85 12.31
CA THR A 53 2.35 6.66 13.49
C THR A 53 1.62 5.80 14.50
N THR A 54 2.16 4.65 14.88
CA THR A 54 1.60 3.79 15.93
C THR A 54 1.97 4.35 17.30
N LEU A 55 0.95 4.70 18.09
CA LEU A 55 1.09 5.19 19.45
C LEU A 55 1.35 4.05 20.43
N LEU A 56 0.67 2.93 20.24
CA LEU A 56 0.85 1.74 21.06
C LEU A 56 0.48 0.47 20.31
N THR A 57 1.13 -0.61 20.70
CA THR A 57 0.72 -1.97 20.35
C THR A 57 0.41 -2.74 21.62
N GLY A 58 -0.60 -3.59 21.58
CA GLY A 58 -1.06 -4.30 22.75
C GLY A 58 -1.67 -5.65 22.41
N TRP A 59 -2.01 -6.39 23.46
CA TRP A 59 -2.74 -7.64 23.35
C TRP A 59 -3.74 -7.77 24.49
N ARG A 60 -4.80 -8.55 24.24
CA ARG A 60 -5.65 -9.08 25.29
C ARG A 60 -5.13 -10.44 25.70
N GLN A 61 -5.08 -10.69 26.99
CA GLN A 61 -4.68 -11.96 27.56
C GLN A 61 -5.83 -12.52 28.41
N ARG A 62 -6.17 -13.79 28.20
CA ARG A 62 -7.08 -14.57 29.04
C ARG A 62 -6.30 -15.75 29.61
N PHE A 63 -6.24 -15.85 30.94
CA PHE A 63 -5.32 -16.75 31.63
C PHE A 63 -3.88 -16.56 31.14
N LEU A 64 -3.23 -17.63 30.68
CA LEU A 64 -1.86 -17.62 30.15
C LEU A 64 -1.80 -17.39 28.63
N PHE A 65 -2.94 -17.19 27.96
CA PHE A 65 -3.00 -17.12 26.49
C PHE A 65 -3.35 -15.73 25.99
N LYS A 66 -2.53 -15.20 25.07
CA LYS A 66 -2.85 -13.97 24.33
C LYS A 66 -3.90 -14.31 23.28
N ASP A 67 -5.08 -13.69 23.31
CA ASP A 67 -6.20 -14.07 22.42
C ASP A 67 -6.57 -13.00 21.39
N ASN A 68 -6.00 -11.80 21.51
CA ASN A 68 -6.18 -10.72 20.55
C ASN A 68 -4.97 -9.78 20.55
N PHE A 69 -4.62 -9.21 19.42
CA PHE A 69 -3.58 -8.18 19.30
C PHE A 69 -4.19 -6.92 18.70
N PHE A 70 -3.66 -5.75 19.05
CA PHE A 70 -4.12 -4.50 18.48
C PHE A 70 -3.00 -3.48 18.32
N THR A 71 -3.21 -2.56 17.39
CA THR A 71 -2.40 -1.34 17.22
C THR A 71 -3.33 -0.14 17.31
N LEU A 72 -2.90 0.89 18.01
CA LEU A 72 -3.51 2.21 17.96
C LEU A 72 -2.58 3.14 17.18
N SER A 73 -3.05 3.72 16.08
CA SER A 73 -2.23 4.59 15.24
C SER A 73 -2.93 5.92 14.99
N VAL A 74 -2.15 6.98 14.85
CA VAL A 74 -2.64 8.32 14.50
C VAL A 74 -3.29 8.26 13.13
N ALA A 75 -4.46 8.88 13.01
CA ALA A 75 -5.13 9.05 11.73
C ALA A 75 -4.31 9.98 10.82
N LEU A 76 -4.15 9.58 9.57
CA LEU A 76 -3.60 10.47 8.54
C LEU A 76 -4.69 11.46 8.13
N SER A 77 -4.63 12.69 8.65
CA SER A 77 -5.56 13.76 8.27
C SER A 77 -5.31 14.21 6.84
N ASP A 78 -6.38 14.53 6.12
CA ASP A 78 -6.34 15.08 4.74
C ASP A 78 -5.76 14.13 3.69
N TYR A 79 -5.65 12.84 4.01
CA TYR A 79 -5.29 11.81 3.05
C TYR A 79 -6.53 11.09 2.52
N ALA A 80 -6.59 10.91 1.20
CA ALA A 80 -7.57 10.06 0.53
C ALA A 80 -6.88 8.79 0.03
N ASP A 81 -7.57 7.65 0.00
CA ASP A 81 -6.99 6.46 -0.63
C ASP A 81 -6.84 6.65 -2.15
N LEU A 82 -6.01 5.82 -2.79
CA LEU A 82 -5.68 5.98 -4.20
C LEU A 82 -6.89 5.91 -5.14
N TYR A 83 -7.96 5.16 -4.81
CA TYR A 83 -9.17 5.16 -5.64
C TYR A 83 -9.83 6.54 -5.62
N THR A 84 -9.98 7.11 -4.43
CA THR A 84 -10.56 8.44 -4.22
C THR A 84 -9.71 9.52 -4.88
N ALA A 85 -8.38 9.46 -4.73
CA ALA A 85 -7.46 10.40 -5.36
C ALA A 85 -7.55 10.34 -6.90
N VAL A 86 -7.64 9.14 -7.48
CA VAL A 86 -7.84 8.97 -8.93
C VAL A 86 -9.17 9.54 -9.39
N ALA A 87 -10.26 9.33 -8.66
CA ALA A 87 -11.56 9.91 -8.98
C ALA A 87 -11.52 11.44 -9.04
N GLN A 88 -10.75 12.07 -8.15
CA GLN A 88 -10.59 13.53 -8.13
C GLN A 88 -9.77 14.08 -9.31
N LEU A 89 -9.04 13.24 -10.06
CA LEU A 89 -8.28 13.66 -11.24
C LEU A 89 -9.18 14.07 -12.41
N GLU A 90 -10.45 13.70 -12.41
CA GLU A 90 -11.42 14.14 -13.43
C GLU A 90 -11.51 15.67 -13.53
N LYS A 91 -11.37 16.35 -12.40
CA LYS A 91 -11.43 17.82 -12.29
C LYS A 91 -10.08 18.49 -12.56
N GLN A 92 -9.05 17.73 -12.88
CA GLN A 92 -7.68 18.22 -13.00
C GLN A 92 -7.27 18.32 -14.48
N SER A 93 -6.35 19.24 -14.77
CA SER A 93 -5.75 19.33 -16.11
C SER A 93 -4.93 18.08 -16.46
N HIS A 94 -4.70 17.85 -17.76
CA HIS A 94 -3.82 16.77 -18.22
C HIS A 94 -2.40 16.86 -17.64
N LEU A 95 -1.89 18.07 -17.41
CA LEU A 95 -0.58 18.29 -16.80
C LEU A 95 -0.55 17.83 -15.33
N GLN A 96 -1.57 18.18 -14.54
CA GLN A 96 -1.69 17.76 -13.15
C GLN A 96 -1.85 16.25 -13.01
N LYS A 97 -2.69 15.64 -13.87
CA LYS A 97 -2.83 14.17 -13.94
C LYS A 97 -1.51 13.49 -14.29
N ARG A 98 -0.78 14.02 -15.27
CA ARG A 98 0.54 13.52 -15.64
C ARG A 98 1.53 13.62 -14.47
N ALA A 99 1.57 14.75 -13.79
CA ALA A 99 2.43 14.97 -12.64
C ALA A 99 2.10 13.99 -11.49
N PHE A 100 0.81 13.72 -11.24
CA PHE A 100 0.39 12.70 -10.27
C PHE A 100 0.94 11.31 -10.62
N ILE A 101 0.76 10.88 -11.88
CA ILE A 101 1.20 9.56 -12.35
C ILE A 101 2.73 9.42 -12.24
N GLU A 102 3.47 10.45 -12.62
CA GLU A 102 4.94 10.44 -12.58
C GLU A 102 5.46 10.45 -11.13
N GLN A 103 4.91 11.29 -10.25
CA GLN A 103 5.25 11.30 -8.81
C GLN A 103 4.86 9.99 -8.12
N PHE A 104 3.75 9.38 -8.52
CA PHE A 104 3.37 8.08 -8.00
C PHE A 104 4.33 6.98 -8.47
N ALA A 105 4.76 7.01 -9.73
CA ALA A 105 5.79 6.09 -10.22
C ALA A 105 7.12 6.26 -9.47
N GLU A 106 7.48 7.49 -9.13
CA GLU A 106 8.68 7.82 -8.36
C GLU A 106 8.66 7.25 -6.94
N ILE A 107 7.56 7.40 -6.21
CA ILE A 107 7.49 6.84 -4.84
C ILE A 107 7.53 5.32 -4.83
N ILE A 108 6.89 4.66 -5.81
CA ILE A 108 6.95 3.20 -5.95
C ILE A 108 8.33 2.73 -6.38
N ALA A 109 8.99 3.45 -7.30
CA ALA A 109 10.37 3.17 -7.68
C ALA A 109 11.31 3.33 -6.48
N ARG A 110 11.16 4.39 -5.69
CA ARG A 110 11.94 4.63 -4.47
C ARG A 110 11.79 3.47 -3.49
N LEU A 111 10.56 3.02 -3.23
CA LEU A 111 10.27 1.87 -2.37
C LEU A 111 11.02 0.62 -2.84
N HIS A 112 10.90 0.27 -4.12
CA HIS A 112 11.52 -0.93 -4.66
C HIS A 112 13.04 -0.84 -4.86
N ARG A 113 13.60 0.37 -4.99
CA ARG A 113 15.06 0.62 -5.03
C ARG A 113 15.70 0.49 -3.65
N GLN A 114 14.95 0.77 -2.58
CA GLN A 114 15.35 0.47 -1.20
C GLN A 114 15.21 -1.03 -0.84
N ASN A 115 14.98 -1.88 -1.85
CA ASN A 115 14.69 -3.30 -1.72
C ASN A 115 13.47 -3.63 -0.83
N ILE A 116 12.53 -2.70 -0.71
CA ILE A 116 11.31 -2.93 0.08
C ILE A 116 10.24 -3.54 -0.81
N GLY A 117 9.63 -4.63 -0.33
CA GLY A 117 8.42 -5.19 -0.89
C GLY A 117 7.26 -4.94 0.05
N HIS A 118 6.23 -4.26 -0.43
CA HIS A 118 5.04 -4.00 0.38
C HIS A 118 4.16 -5.26 0.45
N GLY A 119 3.65 -5.57 1.64
CA GLY A 119 2.94 -6.82 1.89
C GLY A 119 1.62 -6.96 1.10
N ASP A 120 0.94 -5.84 0.89
CA ASP A 120 -0.33 -5.74 0.19
C ASP A 120 -0.51 -4.37 -0.50
N LEU A 121 0.19 -4.13 -1.62
CA LEU A 121 0.24 -2.81 -2.29
C LEU A 121 -0.97 -2.59 -3.22
N ARG A 122 -2.18 -2.82 -2.72
CA ARG A 122 -3.41 -2.47 -3.42
C ARG A 122 -3.66 -0.97 -3.30
N ALA A 123 -4.41 -0.40 -4.25
CA ALA A 123 -4.76 1.02 -4.27
C ALA A 123 -5.34 1.54 -2.94
N GLY A 124 -6.22 0.77 -2.30
CA GLY A 124 -6.79 1.14 -1.00
C GLY A 124 -5.79 1.15 0.18
N ASN A 125 -4.56 0.67 -0.01
CA ASN A 125 -3.49 0.72 0.98
C ASN A 125 -2.44 1.81 0.67
N VAL A 126 -2.71 2.64 -0.33
CA VAL A 126 -1.91 3.83 -0.65
C VAL A 126 -2.79 5.04 -0.41
N MET A 127 -2.36 5.87 0.53
CA MET A 127 -2.99 7.13 0.87
C MET A 127 -2.28 8.26 0.11
N CYS A 128 -3.04 9.23 -0.38
CA CYS A 128 -2.57 10.34 -1.20
C CYS A 128 -3.11 11.66 -0.63
N ARG A 129 -2.28 12.70 -0.66
CA ARG A 129 -2.73 14.09 -0.47
C ARG A 129 -1.94 15.02 -1.38
N TYR A 130 -2.55 16.15 -1.73
CA TYR A 130 -1.88 17.21 -2.46
C TYR A 130 -1.63 18.40 -1.52
N SER A 131 -0.38 18.87 -1.46
CA SER A 131 0.02 20.07 -0.73
C SER A 131 0.97 20.90 -1.61
N GLU A 132 2.28 20.85 -1.36
CA GLU A 132 3.33 21.41 -2.23
C GLU A 132 3.76 20.41 -3.34
N GLY A 133 2.91 19.43 -3.61
CA GLY A 133 3.19 18.25 -4.41
C GLY A 133 2.36 17.07 -3.92
N TRP A 134 2.39 15.97 -4.67
CA TRP A 134 1.70 14.74 -4.26
C TRP A 134 2.52 14.01 -3.20
N GLN A 135 1.90 13.78 -2.05
CA GLN A 135 2.48 13.01 -0.97
C GLN A 135 1.73 11.68 -0.83
N PHE A 136 2.50 10.62 -0.60
CA PHE A 136 1.97 9.26 -0.53
C PHE A 136 2.34 8.63 0.81
N ALA A 137 1.37 7.99 1.44
CA ALA A 137 1.58 7.21 2.65
C ALA A 137 1.14 5.76 2.45
N PHE A 138 1.88 4.82 3.03
CA PHE A 138 1.60 3.39 2.92
C PHE A 138 0.98 2.88 4.22
N ILE A 139 -0.14 2.18 4.11
CA ILE A 139 -0.83 1.56 5.24
C ILE A 139 -0.87 0.04 5.09
N ASP A 140 -1.25 -0.65 6.16
CA ASP A 140 -1.31 -2.12 6.18
C ASP A 140 0.06 -2.80 5.96
N ASN A 141 1.07 -2.26 6.66
CA ASN A 141 2.49 -2.65 6.53
C ASN A 141 2.87 -3.96 7.24
N GLU A 142 1.92 -4.71 7.81
CA GLU A 142 2.20 -5.92 8.63
C GLU A 142 3.01 -7.03 7.92
N ARG A 143 3.03 -7.00 6.59
CA ARG A 143 3.78 -7.94 5.74
C ARG A 143 4.83 -7.25 4.88
N THR A 144 5.05 -5.95 5.07
CA THR A 144 6.07 -5.15 4.38
C THR A 144 7.43 -5.49 4.96
N ARG A 145 8.43 -5.66 4.09
CA ARG A 145 9.79 -6.07 4.48
C ARG A 145 10.83 -5.45 3.56
N GLN A 146 11.99 -5.16 4.11
CA GLN A 146 13.21 -4.92 3.34
C GLN A 146 13.91 -6.25 3.08
N TYR A 147 14.37 -6.44 1.85
CA TYR A 147 15.13 -7.61 1.42
C TYR A 147 16.58 -7.21 1.14
N ALA A 148 17.51 -8.16 1.18
CA ALA A 148 18.87 -7.92 0.68
C ALA A 148 18.85 -7.53 -0.82
N LYS A 149 17.98 -8.18 -1.59
CA LYS A 149 17.60 -7.82 -2.95
C LYS A 149 16.11 -8.08 -3.12
N LEU A 150 15.34 -7.10 -3.60
CA LEU A 150 13.90 -7.28 -3.78
C LEU A 150 13.61 -8.42 -4.76
N PRO A 151 12.93 -9.51 -4.34
CA PRO A 151 12.59 -10.59 -5.24
C PRO A 151 11.69 -10.11 -6.37
N GLU A 152 11.97 -10.54 -7.60
CA GLU A 152 11.19 -10.15 -8.78
C GLU A 152 9.70 -10.52 -8.62
N SER A 153 9.43 -11.67 -7.99
CA SER A 153 8.06 -12.12 -7.70
C SER A 153 7.27 -11.14 -6.81
N ILE A 154 7.92 -10.52 -5.83
CA ILE A 154 7.32 -9.52 -4.94
C ILE A 154 7.13 -8.19 -5.68
N ARG A 155 8.14 -7.76 -6.46
CA ARG A 155 8.05 -6.58 -7.32
C ARG A 155 6.88 -6.68 -8.28
N ILE A 156 6.77 -7.80 -9.00
CA ILE A 156 5.66 -8.08 -9.92
C ILE A 156 4.34 -8.10 -9.16
N LYS A 157 4.28 -8.74 -7.99
CA LYS A 157 3.06 -8.75 -7.17
C LYS A 157 2.59 -7.34 -6.84
N ASN A 158 3.48 -6.46 -6.38
CA ASN A 158 3.17 -5.08 -6.04
C ASN A 158 2.67 -4.29 -7.25
N LEU A 159 3.37 -4.37 -8.39
CA LEU A 159 2.95 -3.71 -9.63
C LEU A 159 1.61 -4.24 -10.15
N VAL A 160 1.36 -5.55 -10.05
CA VAL A 160 0.06 -6.15 -10.42
C VAL A 160 -1.04 -5.65 -9.49
N GLN A 161 -0.80 -5.52 -8.17
CA GLN A 161 -1.79 -5.01 -7.23
C GLN A 161 -2.20 -3.56 -7.52
N LEU A 162 -1.25 -2.71 -7.92
CA LEU A 162 -1.53 -1.35 -8.36
C LEU A 162 -2.25 -1.32 -9.71
N ASN A 163 -1.84 -2.16 -10.66
CA ASN A 163 -2.45 -2.22 -11.99
C ASN A 163 -3.89 -2.80 -11.98
N LEU A 164 -4.31 -3.39 -10.85
CA LEU A 164 -5.71 -3.77 -10.59
C LEU A 164 -6.57 -2.60 -10.11
N LEU A 165 -6.02 -1.38 -9.98
CA LEU A 165 -6.84 -0.18 -9.96
C LEU A 165 -7.50 -0.05 -11.34
N ILE A 166 -8.80 -0.27 -11.36
CA ILE A 166 -9.65 -0.13 -12.53
C ILE A 166 -10.38 1.20 -12.39
N SER A 167 -10.21 2.09 -13.37
CA SER A 167 -10.86 3.39 -13.40
C SER A 167 -10.92 3.90 -14.83
N PRO A 168 -12.05 4.45 -15.29
CA PRO A 168 -12.17 5.06 -16.62
C PRO A 168 -11.26 6.29 -16.78
N LEU A 169 -10.84 6.90 -15.65
CA LEU A 169 -9.94 8.05 -15.64
C LEU A 169 -8.48 7.65 -15.84
N ILE A 170 -8.12 6.37 -15.84
CA ILE A 170 -6.74 5.90 -16.03
C ILE A 170 -6.63 5.10 -17.33
N ALA A 171 -6.22 5.80 -18.39
CA ALA A 171 -6.11 5.23 -19.72
C ALA A 171 -4.85 4.35 -19.85
N LYS A 172 -4.78 3.57 -20.93
CA LYS A 172 -3.60 2.76 -21.26
C LYS A 172 -2.32 3.59 -21.34
N ALA A 173 -2.39 4.81 -21.88
CA ALA A 173 -1.26 5.73 -21.96
C ALA A 173 -0.75 6.16 -20.57
N ASP A 174 -1.64 6.33 -19.58
CA ASP A 174 -1.30 6.67 -18.20
C ASP A 174 -0.57 5.50 -17.52
N ARG A 175 -1.07 4.28 -17.72
CA ARG A 175 -0.42 3.05 -17.22
C ARG A 175 0.96 2.87 -17.82
N GLN A 176 1.10 3.11 -19.13
CA GLN A 176 2.40 3.06 -19.80
C GLN A 176 3.35 4.14 -19.28
N ARG A 177 2.83 5.35 -19.03
CA ARG A 177 3.62 6.45 -18.45
C ARG A 177 4.13 6.12 -17.05
N PHE A 178 3.25 5.64 -16.17
CA PHE A 178 3.63 5.14 -14.85
C PHE A 178 4.76 4.12 -14.98
N PHE A 179 4.55 3.10 -15.81
CA PHE A 179 5.52 2.02 -15.95
C PHE A 179 6.86 2.50 -16.51
N ASN A 180 6.86 3.31 -17.57
CA ASN A 180 8.08 3.85 -18.17
C ASN A 180 8.88 4.69 -17.18
N ARG A 181 8.22 5.57 -16.41
CA ARG A 181 8.88 6.38 -15.38
C ARG A 181 9.47 5.49 -14.29
N TYR A 182 8.67 4.57 -13.75
CA TYR A 182 9.11 3.59 -12.75
C TYR A 182 10.31 2.77 -13.23
N SER A 183 10.24 2.28 -14.47
CA SER A 183 11.24 1.40 -15.06
C SER A 183 12.55 2.13 -15.33
N THR A 184 12.49 3.34 -15.86
CA THR A 184 13.65 4.22 -16.05
C THR A 184 14.37 4.47 -14.72
N LEU A 185 13.64 4.74 -13.64
CA LEU A 185 14.23 4.97 -12.32
C LEU A 185 14.87 3.71 -11.71
N CYS A 186 14.32 2.52 -12.00
CA CYS A 186 14.81 1.26 -11.44
C CYS A 186 15.92 0.61 -12.28
N TYR A 187 15.92 0.82 -13.60
CA TYR A 187 16.70 0.06 -14.57
C TYR A 187 17.43 0.93 -15.61
N GLY A 188 17.27 2.25 -15.58
CA GLY A 188 17.83 3.18 -16.57
C GLY A 188 17.09 3.23 -17.91
N GLN A 189 16.18 2.28 -18.16
CA GLN A 189 15.44 2.14 -19.41
C GLN A 189 14.07 1.47 -19.20
N SER A 190 13.25 1.40 -20.26
CA SER A 190 11.99 0.65 -20.19
C SER A 190 12.23 -0.87 -20.23
N ASN A 191 11.90 -1.54 -19.13
CA ASN A 191 11.95 -3.00 -18.99
C ASN A 191 10.68 -3.67 -19.55
N THR A 192 10.69 -4.00 -20.85
CA THR A 192 9.56 -4.61 -21.57
C THR A 192 9.22 -6.01 -21.08
N GLU A 193 10.22 -6.80 -20.65
CA GLU A 193 10.01 -8.14 -20.10
C GLU A 193 9.19 -8.07 -18.79
N LEU A 194 9.56 -7.18 -17.87
CA LEU A 194 8.82 -6.95 -16.63
C LEU A 194 7.40 -6.45 -16.93
N LEU A 195 7.24 -5.56 -17.92
CA LEU A 195 5.93 -5.07 -18.33
C LEU A 195 5.02 -6.21 -18.79
N GLY A 196 5.53 -7.10 -19.65
CA GLY A 196 4.83 -8.30 -20.11
C GLY A 196 4.37 -9.18 -18.94
N LYS A 197 5.29 -9.49 -18.01
CA LYS A 197 4.99 -10.28 -16.80
C LYS A 197 3.90 -9.63 -15.94
N VAL A 198 3.91 -8.30 -15.79
CA VAL A 198 2.89 -7.57 -15.02
C VAL A 198 1.54 -7.61 -15.74
N ILE A 199 1.51 -7.30 -17.03
CA ILE A 199 0.27 -7.30 -17.84
C ILE A 199 -0.37 -8.68 -17.83
N ASP A 200 0.39 -9.74 -18.08
CA ASP A 200 -0.15 -11.11 -18.17
C ASP A 200 -0.71 -11.57 -16.82
N LYS A 201 -0.03 -11.28 -15.71
CA LYS A 201 -0.54 -11.59 -14.38
C LYS A 201 -1.75 -10.73 -14.00
N THR A 202 -1.80 -9.47 -14.41
CA THR A 202 -2.98 -8.63 -14.24
C THR A 202 -4.17 -9.21 -15.00
N ARG A 203 -4.01 -9.55 -16.28
CA ARG A 203 -5.08 -10.18 -17.11
C ARG A 203 -5.60 -11.47 -16.47
N LYS A 204 -4.71 -12.36 -16.03
CA LYS A 204 -5.08 -13.59 -15.32
C LYS A 204 -5.91 -13.30 -14.08
N ARG A 205 -5.53 -12.29 -13.27
CA ARG A 205 -6.29 -11.90 -12.09
C ARG A 205 -7.65 -11.28 -12.42
N LEU A 206 -7.72 -10.41 -13.42
CA LEU A 206 -8.98 -9.82 -13.87
C LEU A 206 -9.98 -10.90 -14.34
N LYS A 207 -9.50 -11.90 -15.10
CA LYS A 207 -10.33 -13.07 -15.49
C LYS A 207 -10.87 -13.82 -14.27
N ILE A 208 -10.03 -14.05 -13.26
CA ILE A 208 -10.47 -14.69 -12.01
C ILE A 208 -11.49 -13.82 -11.25
N MET A 209 -11.31 -12.50 -11.24
CA MET A 209 -12.23 -11.57 -10.58
C MET A 209 -13.60 -11.52 -11.27
N LEU A 210 -13.64 -11.52 -12.60
CA LEU A 210 -14.87 -11.66 -13.40
C LEU A 210 -15.58 -12.98 -13.10
N LEU A 211 -14.86 -14.11 -13.15
CA LEU A 211 -15.42 -15.44 -12.87
C LEU A 211 -16.02 -15.53 -11.46
N LYS A 212 -15.44 -14.80 -10.51
CA LYS A 212 -15.93 -14.70 -9.12
C LYS A 212 -16.97 -13.61 -8.90
N LYS A 213 -17.46 -12.95 -9.97
CA LYS A 213 -18.41 -11.82 -9.92
C LYS A 213 -17.97 -10.70 -8.97
N LYS A 214 -16.66 -10.46 -8.87
CA LYS A 214 -16.09 -9.37 -8.08
C LYS A 214 -16.00 -8.05 -8.84
N ILE A 215 -16.04 -8.14 -10.17
CA ILE A 215 -16.07 -7.05 -11.13
C ILE A 215 -16.96 -7.51 -12.29
N GLU A 216 -17.50 -6.56 -13.03
CA GLU A 216 -18.29 -6.76 -14.24
C GLU A 216 -17.42 -6.53 -15.49
N THR A 217 -17.90 -6.97 -16.66
CA THR A 217 -17.22 -6.72 -17.93
C THR A 217 -17.17 -5.21 -18.25
N SER A 218 -18.19 -4.46 -17.82
CA SER A 218 -18.26 -2.99 -17.87
C SER A 218 -17.14 -2.32 -17.08
N ASP A 219 -16.62 -2.97 -16.03
CA ASP A 219 -15.48 -2.46 -15.27
C ASP A 219 -14.17 -2.60 -16.06
N LEU A 220 -14.06 -3.54 -17.00
CA LEU A 220 -12.85 -3.74 -17.79
C LEU A 220 -12.76 -2.71 -18.92
N TRP A 221 -12.42 -1.48 -18.57
CA TRP A 221 -12.05 -0.40 -19.49
C TRP A 221 -10.69 -0.67 -20.17
N LEU A 222 -10.57 -1.82 -20.86
CA LEU A 222 -9.38 -2.24 -21.62
C LEU A 222 -9.46 -1.80 -23.08
#